data_AF-A0A9E3XHW7-F1
#
_entry.id   AF-A0A9E3XHW7-F1
#
_cell.length_a   1.000
_cell.length_b   1.000
_cell.length_c   1.000
_cell.angle_alpha   90.00
_cell.angle_beta   90.00
_cell.angle_gamma   90.00
#
_symmetry.space_group_name_H-M   'P 1'
#
loop_
_entity.id
_entity.type
_entity.pdbx_description
1 polymer ?
#
loop_
_entity_poly.entity_id
_entity_poly.type
_entity_poly.pdbx_seq_one_letter_code
_entity_poly.pdbx_strand_id
1 'polypeptide(L)'
;METAKLKKFAQFARRSLLEQVSAKLELVLADNSAARRESGEAIRKLEEAIKNHGKAQVIERVAYIWFNRFCALRFMDANRYTRIGVVSPA
;
A
#
# COMPACT_ATOMS: atom_id res chain seq x y z
N MET A 1 -25.64 11.67 7.06
CA MET A 1 -24.35 11.27 6.46
C MET A 1 -24.56 9.94 5.75
N GLU A 2 -24.40 9.88 4.43
CA GLU A 2 -24.61 8.66 3.62
C GLU A 2 -23.44 7.67 3.79
N THR A 3 -23.50 6.80 4.80
CA THR A 3 -22.40 5.88 5.15
C THR A 3 -22.26 4.69 4.21
N ALA A 4 -23.32 4.34 3.46
CA ALA A 4 -23.30 3.21 2.54
C ALA A 4 -22.30 3.38 1.39
N LYS A 5 -22.19 4.60 0.84
CA LYS A 5 -21.19 4.93 -0.19
C LYS A 5 -19.77 4.82 0.35
N LEU A 6 -19.55 5.31 1.57
CA LEU A 6 -18.25 5.22 2.25
C LEU A 6 -17.84 3.75 2.51
N LYS A 7 -18.77 2.91 2.94
CA LYS A 7 -18.52 1.48 3.15
C LYS A 7 -18.08 0.78 1.85
N LYS A 8 -18.80 1.00 0.75
CA LYS A 8 -18.45 0.44 -0.57
C LYS A 8 -17.08 0.93 -1.04
N PHE A 9 -16.81 2.23 -0.89
CA PHE A 9 -15.51 2.80 -1.22
C PHE A 9 -14.37 2.17 -0.40
N ALA A 10 -14.52 2.05 0.92
CA ALA A 10 -13.49 1.46 1.78
C ALA A 10 -13.18 -0.01 1.41
N GLN A 11 -14.22 -0.80 1.13
CA GLN A 11 -14.07 -2.18 0.69
C GLN A 11 -13.36 -2.27 -0.68
N PHE A 12 -13.69 -1.37 -1.60
CA PHE A 12 -13.01 -1.28 -2.89
C PHE A 12 -11.54 -0.88 -2.73
N ALA A 13 -11.27 0.20 -2.00
CA ALA A 13 -9.92 0.73 -1.77
C ALA A 13 -9.01 -0.33 -1.12
N ARG A 14 -9.50 -1.08 -0.11
CA ARG A 14 -8.74 -2.19 0.49
C ARG A 14 -8.37 -3.25 -0.54
N ARG A 15 -9.33 -3.72 -1.34
CA ARG A 15 -9.07 -4.76 -2.36
C ARG A 15 -8.09 -4.28 -3.42
N SER A 16 -8.29 -3.07 -3.93
CA SER A 16 -7.39 -2.48 -4.94
C SER A 16 -5.97 -2.33 -4.40
N LEU A 17 -5.81 -1.95 -3.14
CA LEU A 17 -4.49 -1.81 -2.55
C LEU A 17 -3.79 -3.16 -2.33
N LEU A 18 -4.53 -4.19 -1.92
CA LEU A 18 -4.00 -5.56 -1.84
C LEU A 18 -3.52 -6.05 -3.21
N GLU A 19 -4.31 -5.81 -4.26
CA GLU A 19 -3.97 -6.17 -5.63
C GLU A 19 -2.69 -5.44 -6.12
N GLN A 20 -2.62 -4.13 -5.91
CA GLN A 20 -1.45 -3.33 -6.28
C GLN A 20 -0.18 -3.77 -5.52
N VAL A 21 -0.29 -4.02 -4.22
CA VAL A 21 0.85 -4.49 -3.40
C VAL A 21 1.28 -5.90 -3.84
N SER A 22 0.32 -6.78 -4.14
CA SER A 22 0.61 -8.12 -4.66
C SER A 22 1.36 -8.05 -5.99
N ALA A 23 0.85 -7.28 -6.96
CA ALA A 23 1.49 -7.10 -8.27
C ALA A 23 2.91 -6.50 -8.14
N LYS A 24 3.07 -5.49 -7.26
CA LYS A 24 4.38 -4.91 -6.99
C LYS A 24 5.33 -5.93 -6.37
N LEU A 25 4.84 -6.78 -5.48
CA LEU A 25 5.64 -7.81 -4.82
C LEU A 25 6.19 -8.82 -5.83
N GLU A 26 5.37 -9.31 -6.77
CA GLU A 26 5.85 -10.19 -7.84
C GLU A 26 6.94 -9.51 -8.67
N LEU A 27 6.72 -8.25 -9.04
CA LEU A 27 7.65 -7.50 -9.89
C LEU A 27 9.02 -7.30 -9.21
N VAL A 28 9.06 -7.06 -7.90
CA VAL A 28 10.35 -6.88 -7.20
C VAL A 28 11.05 -8.20 -6.90
N LEU A 29 10.31 -9.30 -6.75
CA LEU A 29 10.87 -10.63 -6.46
C LEU A 29 11.30 -11.40 -7.72
N ALA A 30 10.90 -10.98 -8.92
CA ALA A 30 11.36 -11.61 -10.16
C ALA A 30 12.89 -11.71 -10.24
N ASP A 31 13.42 -12.81 -10.78
CA ASP A 31 14.84 -13.16 -10.73
C ASP A 31 15.77 -12.07 -11.29
N ASN A 32 15.34 -11.39 -12.35
CA ASN A 32 16.08 -10.31 -13.01
C ASN A 32 15.51 -8.91 -12.73
N SER A 33 14.79 -8.73 -11.63
CA SER A 33 14.21 -7.43 -11.28
C SER A 33 15.28 -6.36 -11.08
N ALA A 34 14.99 -5.12 -11.47
CA ALA A 34 15.86 -3.99 -11.17
C ALA A 34 16.08 -3.84 -9.65
N ALA A 35 15.04 -4.13 -8.85
CA ALA A 35 15.09 -4.06 -7.39
C ALA A 35 16.14 -5.01 -6.77
N ARG A 36 16.34 -6.21 -7.33
CA ARG A 36 17.42 -7.13 -6.90
C ARG A 36 18.81 -6.58 -7.18
N ARG A 37 19.00 -5.86 -8.29
CA ARG A 37 20.28 -5.23 -8.67
C ARG A 37 20.58 -3.97 -7.86
N GLU A 38 19.57 -3.11 -7.70
CA GLU A 38 19.71 -1.79 -7.07
C GLU A 38 19.62 -1.84 -5.53
N SER A 39 18.96 -2.86 -4.97
CA SER A 39 18.64 -2.92 -3.54
C SER A 39 18.63 -4.35 -3.01
N GLY A 40 19.69 -5.11 -3.30
CA GLY A 40 19.82 -6.53 -2.91
C GLY A 40 19.60 -6.80 -1.41
N GLU A 41 20.11 -5.95 -0.51
CA GLU A 41 19.87 -6.12 0.93
C GLU A 41 18.39 -6.02 1.30
N ALA A 42 17.66 -5.07 0.71
CA ALA A 42 16.24 -4.89 0.97
C ALA A 42 15.42 -6.08 0.47
N ILE A 43 15.79 -6.66 -0.68
CA ILE A 43 15.14 -7.87 -1.19
C ILE A 43 15.39 -9.07 -0.27
N ARG A 44 16.62 -9.27 0.23
CA ARG A 44 16.88 -10.36 1.19
C ARG A 44 16.02 -10.23 2.45
N LYS A 45 15.94 -9.03 3.04
CA LYS A 45 15.07 -8.78 4.21
C LYS A 45 13.60 -9.02 3.90
N LEU A 46 13.16 -8.70 2.69
CA LEU A 46 11.79 -8.98 2.22
C LEU A 46 11.54 -10.48 2.09
N GLU A 47 12.48 -11.24 1.51
CA GLU A 47 12.40 -12.70 1.40
C GLU A 47 12.38 -13.37 2.78
N GLU A 48 13.21 -12.91 3.72
CA GLU A 48 13.17 -13.35 5.12
C GLU A 48 11.82 -13.06 5.79
N ALA A 49 11.26 -11.86 5.60
CA ALA A 49 9.95 -11.52 6.12
C ALA A 49 8.84 -12.42 5.54
N ILE A 50 8.92 -12.75 4.25
CA ILE A 50 8.00 -13.67 3.58
C ILE A 50 8.17 -15.08 4.13
N LYS A 51 9.40 -15.55 4.36
CA LYS A 51 9.68 -16.86 4.95
C LYS A 51 9.12 -16.97 6.37
N ASN A 52 9.23 -15.91 7.17
CA ASN A 52 8.83 -15.92 8.57
C ASN A 52 7.32 -15.73 8.79
N HIS A 53 6.65 -14.96 7.93
CA HIS A 53 5.25 -14.56 8.14
C HIS A 53 4.29 -15.04 7.04
N GLY A 54 4.81 -15.52 5.93
CA GLY A 54 4.03 -15.85 4.75
C GLY A 54 3.76 -14.64 3.86
N LYS A 55 3.69 -14.90 2.54
CA LYS A 55 3.50 -13.87 1.51
C LYS A 55 2.22 -13.05 1.71
N ALA A 56 1.10 -13.72 2.01
CA ALA A 56 -0.19 -13.05 2.23
C ALA A 56 -0.13 -12.05 3.39
N GLN A 57 0.50 -12.43 4.51
CA GLN A 57 0.63 -11.56 5.69
C GLN A 57 1.49 -10.32 5.40
N VAL A 58 2.57 -10.48 4.61
CA VAL A 58 3.40 -9.35 4.19
C VAL A 58 2.62 -8.39 3.30
N ILE A 59 1.85 -8.92 2.33
CA ILE A 59 0.98 -8.12 1.46
C ILE A 59 -0.06 -7.37 2.30
N GLU A 60 -0.77 -8.04 3.21
CA GLU A 60 -1.77 -7.40 4.07
C GLU A 60 -1.16 -6.30 4.95
N ARG A 61 0.00 -6.55 5.55
CA ARG A 61 0.70 -5.57 6.38
C ARG A 61 1.07 -4.31 5.59
N VAL A 62 1.66 -4.48 4.41
CA VAL A 62 2.09 -3.35 3.58
C VAL A 62 0.88 -2.58 3.05
N ALA A 63 -0.17 -3.28 2.62
CA ALA A 63 -1.43 -2.66 2.23
C ALA A 63 -2.05 -1.87 3.39
N TYR A 64 -2.08 -2.43 4.60
CA TYR A 64 -2.60 -1.74 5.77
C TYR A 64 -1.82 -0.46 6.11
N ILE A 65 -0.48 -0.50 6.06
CA ILE A 65 0.38 0.66 6.27
C ILE A 65 0.04 1.78 5.29
N TRP A 66 -0.07 1.45 3.99
CA TRP A 66 -0.40 2.44 2.96
C TRP A 66 -1.83 2.95 3.08
N PHE A 67 -2.80 2.09 3.39
CA PHE A 67 -4.19 2.49 3.61
C PHE A 67 -4.26 3.55 4.72
N ASN A 68 -3.60 3.31 5.86
CA ASN A 68 -3.55 4.26 6.96
C ASN A 68 -2.88 5.59 6.56
N ARG A 69 -1.78 5.54 5.79
CA ARG A 69 -1.12 6.75 5.27
C ARG A 69 -2.03 7.54 4.35
N PHE A 70 -2.76 6.89 3.46
CA PHE A 70 -3.72 7.57 2.59
C PHE A 70 -4.88 8.16 3.37
N CYS A 71 -5.41 7.46 4.39
CA CYS A 71 -6.42 8.01 5.29
C CYS A 71 -5.91 9.27 6.01
N ALA A 72 -4.68 9.25 6.53
CA ALA A 72 -4.07 10.40 7.16
C ALA A 72 -3.92 11.58 6.18
N LEU A 73 -3.46 11.32 4.95
CA LEU A 73 -3.34 12.35 3.91
C LEU A 73 -4.71 12.95 3.53
N ARG A 74 -5.74 12.12 3.36
CA ARG A 74 -7.11 12.60 3.11
C ARG A 74 -7.64 13.44 4.27
N PHE A 75 -7.35 13.06 5.50
CA PHE A 75 -7.71 13.84 6.67
C PHE A 75 -7.02 15.20 6.67
N MET A 76 -5.73 15.26 6.36
CA MET A 76 -4.98 16.52 6.26
C MET A 76 -5.53 17.43 5.16
N ASP A 77 -5.83 16.88 3.99
CA ASP A 77 -6.44 17.62 2.88
C ASP A 77 -7.82 18.17 3.26
N ALA A 78 -8.68 17.34 3.86
CA ALA A 78 -10.05 17.75 4.25
C ALA A 78 -10.07 18.88 5.30
N ASN A 79 -9.05 18.93 6.16
CA ASN A 79 -8.90 19.98 7.18
C ASN A 79 -8.07 21.18 6.68
N ARG A 80 -7.67 21.21 5.40
CA ARG A 80 -6.81 22.26 4.81
C ARG A 80 -5.48 22.45 5.56
N TYR A 81 -4.93 21.37 6.12
CA TYR A 81 -3.56 21.38 6.65
C TYR A 81 -2.52 21.35 5.52
N THR A 82 -2.90 20.82 4.36
CA THR A 82 -2.13 20.90 3.11
C THR A 82 -2.66 22.04 2.24
N ARG A 83 -1.77 22.93 1.76
CA ARG A 83 -2.15 24.09 0.92
C ARG A 83 -2.73 23.66 -0.42
N ILE A 84 -2.19 22.59 -1.00
CA ILE A 84 -2.68 21.93 -2.21
C ILE A 84 -2.98 20.48 -1.81
N GLY A 85 -4.19 20.00 -2.10
CA GLY A 85 -4.61 18.64 -1.76
C GLY A 85 -3.68 17.61 -2.40
N VAL A 86 -3.10 16.73 -1.58
CA VAL A 86 -2.09 15.76 -2.03
C VAL A 86 -2.76 14.52 -2.64
N VAL A 87 -3.85 14.07 -2.04
CA VAL A 87 -4.60 12.88 -2.46
C VAL A 87 -6.07 13.21 -2.74
N SER A 88 -6.51 14.41 -2.37
CA SER A 88 -7.86 14.92 -2.51
C SER A 88 -7.82 16.20 -3.36
N PRO A 89 -7.88 16.10 -4.69
CA PRO A 89 -8.01 17.28 -5.54
C PRO A 89 -9.28 18.04 -5.17
N ALA A 90 -9.19 19.37 -5.18
CA ALA A 90 -10.31 20.27 -4.93
C ALA A 90 -11.35 20.22 -6.06
#